data_AF-G5BW80-F1
#
_entry.id   AF-G5BW80-F1
#
_cell.length_a   1.000
_cell.length_b   1.000
_cell.length_c   1.000
_cell.angle_alpha   90.00
_cell.angle_beta   90.00
_cell.angle_gamma   90.00
#
_symmetry.space_group_name_H-M   'P 1'
#
loop_
_entity.id
_entity.type
_entity.pdbx_description
1 polymer ?
#
loop_
_entity_poly.entity_id
_entity_poly.type
_entity_poly.pdbx_seq_one_letter_code
_entity_poly.pdbx_strand_id
1 'polypeptide(L)'
;MFPLLRRMPRVLGIAVAGLRVAAPAPPLRQLLQQAPWPSLRPFGLLSVHAGSLRRPGLLQPPGPCACGCGLGALHTEGDKAFVEFLTDEIKEEKKIQKHKSLPKMSGDWELEVNGTEAKLVRKVAGEKISVTFNINNSIPPTLDIEEEPSQGQKGEEQEPELTSTPNFVVEVTKSDGKKALVLDCHYSEDEVGEEEEAAESDIFSIKEVSFQATGESEWKDTNYTLNTDSLDWALYDHLMDFLADRGVDNTFADELVELSTALEHQEYITFLEDLKSFIKNQ
;
A
#
# COMPACT_ATOMS: atom_id res chain seq x y z
N MET A 1 -47.40 -29.39 66.76
CA MET A 1 -46.80 -29.13 65.43
C MET A 1 -46.70 -30.45 64.70
N PHE A 2 -47.24 -30.51 63.48
CA PHE A 2 -47.76 -31.69 62.78
C PHE A 2 -46.69 -32.62 62.18
N PRO A 3 -47.02 -33.90 61.92
CA PRO A 3 -46.06 -34.94 61.58
C PRO A 3 -45.81 -35.12 60.08
N LEU A 4 -44.64 -35.70 59.79
CA LEU A 4 -44.22 -36.34 58.55
C LEU A 4 -45.26 -37.35 58.04
N LEU A 5 -45.46 -37.41 56.71
CA LEU A 5 -45.79 -38.65 56.00
C LEU A 5 -45.48 -38.52 54.49
N ARG A 6 -44.50 -39.31 54.03
CA ARG A 6 -44.23 -39.63 52.62
C ARG A 6 -45.39 -40.43 52.04
N ARG A 7 -45.76 -40.18 50.77
CA ARG A 7 -46.60 -41.07 49.96
C ARG A 7 -45.95 -41.33 48.59
N MET A 8 -46.03 -42.60 48.20
CA MET A 8 -45.47 -43.30 47.03
C MET A 8 -46.21 -42.97 45.69
N PRO A 9 -45.78 -43.52 44.53
CA PRO A 9 -45.70 -42.83 43.24
C PRO A 9 -46.90 -43.08 42.33
N ARG A 10 -46.95 -42.35 41.20
CA ARG A 10 -47.80 -42.73 40.06
C ARG A 10 -47.11 -42.38 38.74
N VAL A 11 -46.74 -43.43 38.01
CA VAL A 11 -46.41 -43.38 36.59
C VAL A 11 -47.72 -43.29 35.80
N LEU A 12 -47.79 -42.38 34.84
CA LEU A 12 -48.68 -42.47 33.68
C LEU A 12 -47.94 -41.85 32.49
N GLY A 13 -47.66 -42.65 31.47
CA GLY A 13 -47.10 -42.17 30.20
C GLY A 13 -48.19 -41.64 29.27
N ILE A 14 -47.77 -40.88 28.24
CA ILE A 14 -48.39 -40.59 26.93
C ILE A 14 -47.25 -39.98 26.08
N ALA A 15 -46.71 -40.70 25.11
CA ALA A 15 -47.01 -40.67 23.67
C ALA A 15 -46.50 -39.43 22.90
N VAL A 16 -45.42 -39.69 22.15
CA VAL A 16 -44.98 -39.20 20.82
C VAL A 16 -45.72 -37.99 20.21
N ALA A 17 -44.93 -36.94 19.90
CA ALA A 17 -45.11 -36.15 18.67
C ALA A 17 -43.73 -35.68 18.21
N GLY A 18 -43.23 -36.27 17.11
CA GLY A 18 -42.01 -35.83 16.46
C GLY A 18 -42.22 -34.45 15.84
N LEU A 19 -41.35 -33.50 16.20
CA LEU A 19 -41.17 -32.29 15.42
C LEU A 19 -39.84 -32.36 14.66
N ARG A 20 -40.03 -32.23 13.36
CA ARG A 20 -39.08 -32.07 12.27
C ARG A 20 -37.82 -31.29 12.67
N VAL A 21 -36.67 -31.92 12.43
CA VAL A 21 -35.40 -31.24 12.23
C VAL A 21 -35.56 -30.34 11.00
N ALA A 22 -35.64 -29.02 11.22
CA ALA A 22 -35.42 -28.05 10.16
C ALA A 22 -33.90 -27.98 9.94
N ALA A 23 -33.45 -28.46 8.78
CA ALA A 23 -32.08 -28.27 8.33
C ALA A 23 -31.81 -26.77 8.18
N PRO A 24 -30.67 -26.24 8.66
CA PRO A 24 -30.24 -24.92 8.25
C PRO A 24 -29.88 -24.96 6.76
N ALA A 25 -30.42 -24.01 6.00
CA ALA A 25 -30.05 -23.77 4.62
C ALA A 25 -28.53 -23.56 4.50
N PRO A 26 -27.90 -23.97 3.38
CA PRO A 26 -26.48 -23.72 3.19
C PRO A 26 -26.25 -22.20 3.11
N PRO A 27 -25.22 -21.66 3.77
CA PRO A 27 -24.85 -20.28 3.51
C PRO A 27 -24.41 -20.18 2.05
N LEU A 28 -24.97 -19.19 1.38
CA LEU A 28 -24.57 -18.76 0.05
C LEU A 28 -23.05 -18.58 0.07
N ARG A 29 -22.31 -19.42 -0.68
CA ARG A 29 -20.89 -19.21 -0.97
C ARG A 29 -20.77 -17.89 -1.73
N GLN A 30 -20.58 -16.79 -1.02
CA GLN A 30 -19.89 -15.63 -1.56
C GLN A 30 -18.41 -15.93 -1.43
N LEU A 31 -17.86 -16.36 -2.55
CA LEU A 31 -16.44 -16.44 -2.80
C LEU A 31 -15.91 -14.99 -2.73
N LEU A 32 -15.45 -14.52 -1.57
CA LEU A 32 -14.55 -13.37 -1.55
C LEU A 32 -13.21 -13.86 -2.08
N GLN A 33 -13.11 -13.87 -3.39
CA GLN A 33 -11.85 -13.84 -4.09
C GLN A 33 -11.11 -12.58 -3.66
N GLN A 34 -9.80 -12.72 -3.44
CA GLN A 34 -8.85 -11.62 -3.58
C GLN A 34 -9.26 -10.81 -4.81
N ALA A 35 -9.71 -9.58 -4.59
CA ALA A 35 -9.98 -8.69 -5.70
C ALA A 35 -8.63 -8.39 -6.37
N PRO A 36 -8.43 -8.71 -7.66
CA PRO A 36 -7.38 -8.06 -8.42
C PRO A 36 -7.83 -6.60 -8.54
N TRP A 37 -7.02 -5.70 -7.98
CA TRP A 37 -7.33 -4.27 -7.98
C TRP A 37 -7.58 -3.82 -9.42
N PRO A 38 -8.73 -3.18 -9.72
CA PRO A 38 -8.98 -2.65 -11.05
C PRO A 38 -7.99 -1.51 -11.30
N SER A 39 -7.01 -1.81 -12.15
CA SER A 39 -6.06 -0.88 -12.72
C SER A 39 -6.79 0.24 -13.48
N LEU A 40 -6.79 1.43 -12.91
CA LEU A 40 -7.05 2.68 -13.61
C LEU A 40 -5.85 3.59 -13.36
N ARG A 41 -4.87 3.51 -14.27
CA ARG A 41 -3.82 4.52 -14.41
C ARG A 41 -4.46 5.77 -15.04
N PRO A 42 -4.35 6.97 -14.47
CA PRO A 42 -4.16 8.14 -15.28
C PRO A 42 -2.67 8.15 -15.66
N PHE A 43 -2.38 7.90 -16.93
CA PHE A 43 -1.08 8.29 -17.46
C PHE A 43 -0.93 9.80 -17.24
N GLY A 44 0.17 10.19 -16.62
CA GLY A 44 0.54 11.59 -16.40
C GLY A 44 0.40 12.41 -17.68
N LEU A 45 -0.05 13.65 -17.49
CA LEU A 45 -0.21 14.67 -18.52
C LEU A 45 1.15 15.03 -19.12
N LEU A 46 1.47 14.44 -20.26
CA LEU A 46 2.47 14.99 -21.18
C LEU A 46 1.93 16.30 -21.75
N SER A 47 2.51 17.41 -21.32
CA SER A 47 2.29 18.73 -21.94
C SER A 47 2.92 18.74 -23.33
N VAL A 48 2.13 18.43 -24.37
CA VAL A 48 2.60 18.44 -25.77
C VAL A 48 2.29 19.79 -26.40
N HIS A 49 3.26 20.71 -26.39
CA HIS A 49 3.29 21.81 -27.35
C HIS A 49 4.11 21.39 -28.58
N ALA A 50 3.42 20.94 -29.63
CA ALA A 50 4.00 20.90 -30.97
C ALA A 50 2.91 21.05 -32.04
N GLY A 51 3.12 22.06 -32.89
CA GLY A 51 2.19 22.46 -33.94
C GLY A 51 1.87 21.37 -34.97
N SER A 52 0.72 21.56 -35.59
CA SER A 52 0.23 20.96 -36.83
C SER A 52 1.27 20.19 -37.67
N LEU A 53 1.10 18.86 -37.79
CA LEU A 53 1.18 18.12 -39.07
C LEU A 53 0.85 16.62 -38.91
N ARG A 54 -0.27 16.23 -39.57
CA ARG A 54 -0.63 14.90 -40.12
C ARG A 54 -0.55 13.64 -39.22
N ARG A 55 -1.74 13.11 -38.87
CA ARG A 55 -1.97 11.70 -38.49
C ARG A 55 -1.52 10.73 -39.61
N PRO A 56 -0.92 9.59 -39.25
CA PRO A 56 -1.05 8.35 -40.03
C PRO A 56 -1.74 7.24 -39.23
N GLY A 57 -2.75 6.63 -39.87
CA GLY A 57 -2.96 5.18 -39.94
C GLY A 57 -3.23 4.37 -38.65
N LEU A 58 -4.45 3.85 -38.55
CA LEU A 58 -4.80 2.72 -37.68
C LEU A 58 -3.84 1.53 -37.87
N LEU A 59 -3.52 0.90 -36.74
CA LEU A 59 -2.93 -0.42 -36.52
C LEU A 59 -3.04 -1.38 -37.73
N GLN A 60 -1.96 -1.48 -38.50
CA GLN A 60 -1.70 -2.63 -39.37
C GLN A 60 -0.48 -3.37 -38.81
N PRO A 61 -0.57 -4.70 -38.58
CA PRO A 61 0.62 -5.47 -38.24
C PRO A 61 1.58 -5.48 -39.44
N PRO A 62 2.90 -5.34 -39.23
CA PRO A 62 3.86 -5.51 -40.30
C PRO A 62 3.77 -6.94 -40.85
N GLY A 63 3.70 -7.08 -42.17
CA GLY A 63 3.74 -8.38 -42.82
C GLY A 63 5.09 -9.09 -42.59
N PRO A 64 5.12 -10.44 -42.59
CA PRO A 64 6.34 -11.18 -42.33
C PRO A 64 7.42 -10.83 -43.37
N CYS A 65 8.61 -10.53 -42.87
CA CYS A 65 9.81 -10.29 -43.67
C CYS A 65 10.12 -11.51 -44.55
N ALA A 66 10.33 -11.26 -45.85
CA ALA A 66 10.62 -12.27 -46.86
C ALA A 66 12.09 -12.78 -46.84
N CYS A 67 12.88 -12.42 -45.83
CA CYS A 67 14.14 -13.10 -45.55
C CYS A 67 13.82 -14.34 -44.73
N GLY A 68 14.21 -15.53 -45.21
CA GLY A 68 13.95 -16.81 -44.54
C GLY A 68 14.71 -17.02 -43.22
N CYS A 69 14.66 -16.07 -42.31
CA CYS A 69 15.20 -16.12 -40.96
C CYS A 69 14.06 -16.53 -40.01
N GLY A 70 13.73 -17.81 -40.00
CA GLY A 70 12.95 -18.38 -38.90
C GLY A 70 13.71 -18.21 -37.59
N LEU A 71 13.03 -17.75 -36.53
CA LEU A 71 13.52 -17.53 -35.16
C LEU A 71 14.33 -16.25 -34.90
N GLY A 72 14.02 -15.14 -35.58
CA GLY A 72 14.50 -13.80 -35.18
C GLY A 72 13.43 -13.04 -34.42
N ALA A 73 13.76 -12.50 -33.25
CA ALA A 73 12.87 -11.64 -32.47
C ALA A 73 12.40 -10.42 -33.31
N LEU A 74 11.14 -10.01 -33.11
CA LEU A 74 10.55 -8.86 -33.79
C LEU A 74 11.23 -7.59 -33.27
N HIS A 75 11.98 -6.89 -34.14
CA HIS A 75 12.53 -5.56 -33.85
C HIS A 75 12.03 -4.58 -34.91
N THR A 76 11.22 -3.62 -34.46
CA THR A 76 10.54 -2.63 -35.28
C THR A 76 11.24 -1.27 -35.21
N GLU A 77 10.91 -0.36 -36.12
CA GLU A 77 11.31 1.05 -35.99
C GLU A 77 10.73 1.70 -34.73
N GLY A 78 9.59 1.19 -34.23
CA GLY A 78 9.00 1.60 -32.96
C GLY A 78 9.91 1.27 -31.78
N ASP A 79 10.50 0.08 -31.75
CA ASP A 79 11.41 -0.36 -30.67
C ASP A 79 12.68 0.52 -30.64
N LYS A 80 13.19 0.91 -31.81
CA LYS A 80 14.32 1.83 -31.91
C LYS A 80 13.99 3.21 -31.33
N ALA A 81 12.87 3.81 -31.75
CA ALA A 81 12.43 5.10 -31.24
C ALA A 81 12.17 5.05 -29.72
N PHE A 82 11.63 3.93 -29.24
CA PHE A 82 11.35 3.73 -27.82
C PHE A 82 12.64 3.62 -26.99
N VAL A 83 13.66 2.90 -27.47
CA VAL A 83 14.96 2.82 -26.79
C VAL A 83 15.69 4.16 -26.77
N GLU A 84 15.59 4.95 -27.84
CA GLU A 84 16.14 6.32 -27.89
C GLU A 84 15.47 7.20 -26.84
N PHE A 85 14.13 7.19 -26.79
CA PHE A 85 13.36 7.89 -25.76
C PHE A 85 13.76 7.48 -24.34
N LEU A 86 13.73 6.19 -24.01
CA LEU A 86 14.09 5.69 -22.67
C LEU A 86 15.53 6.03 -22.30
N THR A 87 16.42 6.13 -23.28
CA THR A 87 17.82 6.50 -23.01
C THR A 87 17.95 7.94 -22.56
N ASP A 88 17.14 8.85 -23.08
CA ASP A 88 17.15 10.25 -22.67
C ASP A 88 16.38 10.43 -21.37
N GLU A 89 15.25 9.74 -21.20
CA GLU A 89 14.47 9.73 -19.94
C GLU A 89 15.33 9.30 -18.75
N ILE A 90 16.00 8.15 -18.83
CA ILE A 90 16.87 7.65 -17.74
C ILE A 90 17.98 8.65 -17.38
N LYS A 91 18.47 9.45 -18.35
CA LYS A 91 19.51 10.44 -18.05
C LYS A 91 18.96 11.63 -17.29
N GLU A 92 17.79 12.13 -17.67
CA GLU A 92 17.15 13.25 -16.97
C GLU A 92 16.70 12.80 -15.57
N GLU A 93 16.11 11.61 -15.42
CA GLU A 93 15.71 11.07 -14.13
C GLU A 93 16.90 10.94 -13.15
N LYS A 94 18.04 10.42 -13.62
CA LYS A 94 19.27 10.34 -12.81
C LYS A 94 19.88 11.69 -12.47
N LYS A 95 19.57 12.73 -13.25
CA LYS A 95 20.07 14.09 -13.03
C LYS A 95 19.22 14.81 -11.99
N ILE A 96 17.91 14.56 -11.96
CA ILE A 96 16.98 15.13 -10.97
C ILE A 96 16.88 14.29 -9.69
N GLN A 97 17.43 13.06 -9.67
CA GLN A 97 17.48 12.20 -8.49
C GLN A 97 18.09 12.92 -7.28
N LYS A 98 17.21 13.36 -6.36
CA LYS A 98 17.58 14.14 -5.17
C LYS A 98 18.48 13.33 -4.23
N HIS A 99 18.13 12.05 -4.04
CA HIS A 99 18.81 11.16 -3.11
C HIS A 99 19.70 10.17 -3.85
N LYS A 100 21.02 10.40 -3.82
CA LYS A 100 22.01 9.41 -4.27
C LYS A 100 22.20 8.25 -3.30
N SER A 101 21.78 8.45 -2.05
CA SER A 101 21.74 7.46 -0.99
C SER A 101 20.44 7.63 -0.23
N LEU A 102 19.83 6.53 0.17
CA LEU A 102 18.56 6.54 0.88
C LEU A 102 18.63 7.40 2.15
N PRO A 103 17.57 8.21 2.42
CA PRO A 103 17.39 8.90 3.70
C PRO A 103 17.50 7.91 4.87
N LYS A 104 17.98 8.40 6.01
CA LYS A 104 18.08 7.59 7.23
C LYS A 104 16.94 7.94 8.16
N MET A 105 16.29 6.91 8.69
CA MET A 105 15.31 7.06 9.77
C MET A 105 16.02 7.35 11.10
N SER A 106 15.48 8.27 11.89
CA SER A 106 15.91 8.52 13.26
C SER A 106 15.35 7.46 14.21
N GLY A 107 16.06 7.16 15.30
CA GLY A 107 15.61 6.17 16.29
C GLY A 107 16.14 4.74 16.12
N ASP A 108 17.27 4.57 15.43
CA ASP A 108 18.00 3.30 15.28
C ASP A 108 17.20 2.19 14.56
N TRP A 109 16.49 2.56 13.49
CA TRP A 109 15.82 1.60 12.62
C TRP A 109 16.80 0.94 11.64
N GLU A 110 16.72 -0.38 11.53
CA GLU A 110 17.39 -1.16 10.49
C GLU A 110 16.46 -1.29 9.28
N LEU A 111 16.90 -0.85 8.10
CA LEU A 111 16.14 -0.95 6.85
C LEU A 111 16.53 -2.22 6.08
N GLU A 112 15.53 -3.06 5.79
CA GLU A 112 15.61 -4.21 4.90
C GLU A 112 14.72 -3.93 3.67
N VAL A 113 15.26 -4.06 2.46
CA VAL A 113 14.51 -3.82 1.20
C VAL A 113 14.52 -5.09 0.35
N ASN A 114 13.35 -5.50 -0.14
CA ASN A 114 13.15 -6.63 -1.04
C ASN A 114 12.22 -6.23 -2.19
N GLY A 115 12.82 -5.86 -3.32
CA GLY A 115 12.09 -5.26 -4.43
C GLY A 115 11.37 -3.99 -3.97
N THR A 116 10.05 -3.96 -4.10
CA THR A 116 9.23 -2.80 -3.71
C THR A 116 8.75 -2.85 -2.26
N GLU A 117 9.01 -3.93 -1.53
CA GLU A 117 8.68 -4.04 -0.11
C GLU A 117 9.87 -3.60 0.74
N ALA A 118 9.62 -2.68 1.66
CA ALA A 118 10.60 -2.19 2.61
C ALA A 118 10.13 -2.48 4.04
N LYS A 119 11.07 -2.88 4.89
CA LYS A 119 10.84 -3.23 6.28
C LYS A 119 11.84 -2.51 7.18
N LEU A 120 11.31 -1.68 8.07
CA LEU A 120 12.07 -1.04 9.14
C LEU A 120 11.94 -1.87 10.41
N VAL A 121 13.06 -2.19 11.06
CA VAL A 121 13.07 -3.01 12.28
C VAL A 121 13.78 -2.26 13.41
N ARG A 122 13.14 -2.21 14.56
CA ARG A 122 13.69 -1.64 15.80
C ARG A 122 13.46 -2.60 16.96
N LYS A 123 14.43 -2.69 17.87
CA LYS A 123 14.33 -3.53 19.08
C LYS A 123 14.50 -2.64 20.31
N VAL A 124 13.48 -2.63 21.18
CA VAL A 124 13.46 -1.78 22.39
C VAL A 124 12.94 -2.59 23.56
N ALA A 125 13.67 -2.60 24.68
CA ALA A 125 13.21 -3.15 25.96
C ALA A 125 12.57 -4.57 25.93
N GLY A 126 13.05 -5.45 25.05
CA GLY A 126 12.51 -6.82 24.90
C GLY A 126 11.32 -6.94 23.95
N GLU A 127 10.94 -5.86 23.29
CA GLU A 127 9.99 -5.83 22.18
C GLU A 127 10.73 -5.68 20.84
N LYS A 128 10.16 -6.25 19.79
CA LYS A 128 10.55 -6.02 18.39
C LYS A 128 9.41 -5.28 17.71
N ILE A 129 9.72 -4.12 17.17
CA ILE A 129 8.84 -3.32 16.35
C ILE A 129 9.32 -3.49 14.91
N SER A 130 8.40 -3.81 14.01
CA SER A 130 8.67 -3.74 12.58
C SER A 130 7.58 -2.98 11.86
N VAL A 131 8.00 -2.09 10.97
CA VAL A 131 7.12 -1.34 10.07
C VAL A 131 7.37 -1.83 8.66
N THR A 132 6.34 -2.28 7.97
CA THR A 132 6.43 -2.77 6.59
C THR A 132 5.57 -1.91 5.69
N PHE A 133 6.09 -1.50 4.54
CA PHE A 133 5.38 -0.73 3.54
C PHE A 133 5.79 -1.16 2.13
N ASN A 134 4.97 -0.81 1.14
CA ASN A 134 5.24 -1.11 -0.26
C ASN A 134 5.13 0.17 -1.09
N ILE A 135 6.13 0.44 -1.94
CA ILE A 135 6.16 1.64 -2.78
C ILE A 135 5.22 1.55 -3.99
N ASN A 136 4.67 0.39 -4.32
CA ASN A 136 3.69 0.28 -5.41
C ASN A 136 2.41 1.03 -5.06
N ASN A 137 1.89 1.80 -6.02
CA ASN A 137 0.64 2.57 -5.87
C ASN A 137 0.64 3.52 -4.65
N SER A 138 1.82 4.02 -4.28
CA SER A 138 2.03 4.84 -3.08
C SER A 138 1.93 6.35 -3.35
N ILE A 139 1.90 6.76 -4.61
CA ILE A 139 1.74 8.16 -5.01
C ILE A 139 0.24 8.45 -5.11
N PRO A 140 -0.32 9.35 -4.28
CA PRO A 140 -1.72 9.73 -4.37
C PRO A 140 -2.01 10.32 -5.76
N PRO A 141 -3.21 10.09 -6.32
CA PRO A 141 -3.62 10.81 -7.52
C PRO A 141 -3.62 12.30 -7.18
N THR A 142 -2.78 13.09 -7.85
CA THR A 142 -2.82 14.55 -7.74
C THR A 142 -4.24 14.99 -8.08
N LEU A 143 -4.99 15.46 -7.08
CA LEU A 143 -6.16 16.29 -7.35
C LEU A 143 -5.61 17.48 -8.13
N ASP A 144 -6.04 17.63 -9.38
CA ASP A 144 -5.59 18.68 -10.28
C ASP A 144 -5.56 20.02 -9.52
N ILE A 145 -4.38 20.42 -9.03
CA ILE A 145 -4.15 21.78 -8.58
C ILE A 145 -4.25 22.55 -9.88
N GLU A 146 -5.44 23.08 -10.15
CA GLU A 146 -5.64 24.10 -11.17
C GLU A 146 -4.60 25.18 -10.85
N GLU A 147 -3.51 25.18 -11.63
CA GLU A 147 -2.50 26.23 -11.60
C GLU A 147 -3.21 27.55 -11.91
N GLU A 148 -3.72 28.23 -10.88
CA GLU A 148 -3.98 29.65 -10.94
C GLU A 148 -2.64 30.30 -11.33
N PRO A 149 -2.55 30.97 -12.49
CA PRO A 149 -1.28 31.44 -13.00
C PRO A 149 -0.88 32.65 -12.17
N SER A 150 -0.14 32.41 -11.08
CA SER A 150 0.50 33.47 -10.33
C SER A 150 1.48 34.19 -11.27
N GLN A 151 1.17 35.45 -11.54
CA GLN A 151 1.92 36.26 -12.49
C GLN A 151 3.36 36.46 -11.99
N GLY A 152 4.28 35.80 -12.67
CA GLY A 152 5.60 36.35 -12.95
C GLY A 152 6.68 36.05 -11.93
N GLN A 153 7.36 34.91 -12.13
CA GLN A 153 8.81 34.84 -12.03
C GLN A 153 9.33 33.73 -12.95
N LYS A 154 10.17 34.12 -13.92
CA LYS A 154 10.96 33.20 -14.73
C LYS A 154 12.03 32.59 -13.81
N GLY A 155 11.88 31.32 -13.45
CA GLY A 155 12.89 30.55 -12.74
C GLY A 155 12.45 29.10 -12.67
N GLU A 156 13.09 28.26 -13.48
CA GLU A 156 13.03 26.78 -13.53
C GLU A 156 11.63 26.16 -13.40
N GLU A 157 11.15 25.56 -14.49
CA GLU A 157 10.02 24.62 -14.45
C GLU A 157 10.37 23.53 -13.42
N GLN A 158 9.93 23.72 -12.16
CA GLN A 158 10.06 22.72 -11.12
C GLN A 158 9.04 21.65 -11.47
N GLU A 159 9.53 20.49 -11.92
CA GLU A 159 8.68 19.31 -12.06
C GLU A 159 7.95 19.05 -10.73
N PRO A 160 6.67 18.65 -10.79
CA PRO A 160 5.91 18.38 -9.58
C PRO A 160 6.66 17.36 -8.74
N GLU A 161 6.93 17.73 -7.49
CA GLU A 161 7.57 16.83 -6.54
C GLU A 161 6.60 15.69 -6.26
N LEU A 162 6.87 14.53 -6.85
CA LEU A 162 6.10 13.32 -6.61
C LEU A 162 6.41 12.83 -5.21
N THR A 163 5.40 12.85 -4.34
CA THR A 163 5.51 12.37 -2.96
C THR A 163 4.88 10.99 -2.85
N SER A 164 5.63 10.04 -2.29
CA SER A 164 5.16 8.68 -2.01
C SER A 164 4.69 8.58 -0.56
N THR A 165 3.40 8.38 -0.35
CA THR A 165 2.75 8.23 0.96
C THR A 165 2.10 6.84 1.09
N PRO A 166 2.91 5.75 1.17
CA PRO A 166 2.38 4.40 1.22
C PRO A 166 1.68 4.12 2.55
N ASN A 167 0.66 3.28 2.53
CA ASN A 167 0.19 2.67 3.77
C ASN A 167 1.30 1.82 4.38
N PHE A 168 1.36 1.79 5.71
CA PHE A 168 2.37 1.04 6.43
C PHE A 168 1.75 0.26 7.57
N VAL A 169 2.30 -0.94 7.80
CA VAL A 169 1.81 -1.87 8.81
C VAL A 169 2.82 -1.96 9.93
N VAL A 170 2.40 -1.63 11.14
CA VAL A 170 3.21 -1.74 12.36
C VAL A 170 2.92 -3.07 13.04
N GLU A 171 3.95 -3.89 13.19
CA GLU A 171 3.93 -5.14 13.94
C GLU A 171 4.74 -4.99 15.23
N VAL A 172 4.09 -5.17 16.38
CA VAL A 172 4.75 -5.17 17.70
C VAL A 172 4.71 -6.56 18.30
N THR A 173 5.88 -7.17 18.46
CA THR A 173 6.05 -8.48 19.10
C THR A 173 6.75 -8.33 20.45
N LYS A 174 6.15 -8.90 21.50
CA LYS A 174 6.74 -8.94 22.85
C LYS A 174 7.66 -10.16 23.00
N SER A 175 8.42 -10.20 24.09
CA SER A 175 9.44 -11.22 24.37
C SER A 175 8.92 -12.67 24.41
N ASP A 176 7.62 -12.89 24.62
CA ASP A 176 7.03 -14.24 24.58
C ASP A 176 6.90 -14.77 23.14
N GLY A 177 6.89 -13.88 22.14
CA GLY A 177 7.03 -14.17 20.71
C GLY A 177 5.93 -15.03 20.12
N LYS A 178 4.78 -15.17 20.80
CA LYS A 178 3.68 -16.04 20.34
C LYS A 178 2.69 -15.31 19.44
N LYS A 179 2.48 -14.02 19.71
CA LYS A 179 1.56 -13.17 18.99
C LYS A 179 2.19 -11.80 18.80
N ALA A 180 1.82 -11.17 17.70
CA ALA A 180 2.09 -9.78 17.44
C ALA A 180 0.78 -8.99 17.45
N LEU A 181 0.84 -7.77 17.99
CA LEU A 181 -0.17 -6.75 17.73
C LEU A 181 0.16 -6.11 16.38
N VAL A 182 -0.81 -6.08 15.47
CA VAL A 182 -0.63 -5.51 14.14
C VAL A 182 -1.60 -4.35 13.95
N LEU A 183 -1.06 -3.21 13.52
CA LEU A 183 -1.77 -1.97 13.29
C LEU A 183 -1.54 -1.55 11.83
N ASP A 184 -2.61 -1.42 11.06
CA ASP A 184 -2.57 -0.92 9.68
C ASP A 184 -2.77 0.60 9.69
N CYS A 185 -1.80 1.34 9.18
CA CYS A 185 -1.70 2.79 9.28
C CYS A 185 -1.69 3.43 7.89
N HIS A 186 -2.47 4.49 7.73
CA HIS A 186 -2.72 5.17 6.46
C HIS A 186 -2.47 6.66 6.65
N TYR A 187 -1.86 7.32 5.66
CA TYR A 187 -1.74 8.77 5.65
C TYR A 187 -3.11 9.42 5.49
N SER A 188 -3.33 10.54 6.17
CA SER A 188 -4.58 11.30 6.04
C SER A 188 -4.61 12.01 4.68
N GLU A 189 -5.69 11.87 3.92
CA GLU A 189 -5.84 12.47 2.58
C GLU A 189 -6.15 14.00 2.62
N ASP A 190 -6.37 14.56 3.82
CA ASP A 190 -7.03 15.86 4.01
C ASP A 190 -6.09 17.08 4.24
N GLU A 191 -4.77 16.93 4.23
CA GLU A 191 -3.85 18.03 4.60
C GLU A 191 -3.15 18.73 3.43
N VAL A 192 -3.90 19.06 2.37
CA VAL A 192 -3.43 20.01 1.36
C VAL A 192 -4.37 21.21 1.38
N GLY A 193 -4.34 22.05 2.42
CA GLY A 193 -5.18 23.25 2.38
C GLY A 193 -5.26 24.25 3.54
N GLU A 194 -4.82 23.98 4.78
CA GLU A 194 -5.03 24.95 5.88
C GLU A 194 -3.81 25.06 6.81
N GLU A 195 -2.91 25.99 6.51
CA GLU A 195 -1.65 26.27 7.23
C GLU A 195 -1.82 26.87 8.66
N GLU A 196 -3.01 26.90 9.25
CA GLU A 196 -3.21 27.61 10.54
C GLU A 196 -3.61 26.74 11.76
N GLU A 197 -3.90 25.44 11.60
CA GLU A 197 -4.15 24.51 12.75
C GLU A 197 -3.29 23.22 12.75
N ALA A 198 -2.26 23.13 11.91
CA ALA A 198 -1.42 21.93 11.70
C ALA A 198 -0.51 21.50 12.89
N ALA A 199 -0.73 22.02 14.09
CA ALA A 199 0.09 21.67 15.26
C ALA A 199 -0.48 20.51 16.09
N GLU A 200 -1.74 20.10 15.87
CA GLU A 200 -2.40 19.03 16.64
C GLU A 200 -3.04 17.94 15.76
N SER A 201 -2.91 17.98 14.44
CA SER A 201 -3.42 16.92 13.56
C SER A 201 -2.38 15.79 13.39
N ASP A 202 -2.85 14.55 13.47
CA ASP A 202 -2.02 13.37 13.22
C ASP A 202 -1.82 13.17 11.71
N ILE A 203 -0.55 13.06 11.29
CA ILE A 203 -0.14 12.91 9.87
C ILE A 203 -0.63 11.57 9.29
N PHE A 204 -0.82 10.58 10.17
CA PHE A 204 -1.35 9.28 9.83
C PHE A 204 -2.43 8.85 10.81
N SER A 205 -3.29 7.94 10.38
CA SER A 205 -4.33 7.32 11.21
C SER A 205 -4.20 5.81 11.19
N ILE A 206 -4.60 5.17 12.29
CA ILE A 206 -4.71 3.72 12.37
C ILE A 206 -6.08 3.34 11.79
N LYS A 207 -6.15 2.47 10.78
CA LYS A 207 -7.41 1.98 10.17
C LYS A 207 -7.87 0.66 10.75
N GLU A 208 -6.94 -0.25 10.99
CA GLU A 208 -7.24 -1.58 11.48
C GLU A 208 -6.26 -2.03 12.56
N VAL A 209 -6.77 -2.77 13.55
CA VAL A 209 -5.95 -3.38 14.61
C VAL A 209 -6.33 -4.85 14.77
N SER A 210 -5.34 -5.73 14.81
CA SER A 210 -5.57 -7.16 15.02
C SER A 210 -4.43 -7.82 15.78
N PHE A 211 -4.64 -9.06 16.23
CA PHE A 211 -3.56 -9.92 16.70
C PHE A 211 -3.26 -10.99 15.66
N GLN A 212 -1.98 -11.12 15.30
CA GLN A 212 -1.49 -12.17 14.42
C GLN A 212 -0.53 -13.10 15.16
N ALA A 213 -0.37 -14.34 14.68
CA ALA A 213 0.61 -15.26 15.24
C ALA A 213 2.00 -14.95 14.66
N THR A 214 3.01 -14.87 15.50
CA THR A 214 4.37 -14.52 15.07
C THR A 214 4.96 -15.63 14.21
N GLY A 215 5.53 -15.27 13.06
CA GLY A 215 6.22 -16.22 12.16
C GLY A 215 5.33 -16.88 11.10
N GLU A 216 4.06 -16.49 11.02
CA GLU A 216 3.22 -16.85 9.88
C GLU A 216 3.45 -15.87 8.73
N SER A 217 3.61 -16.38 7.52
CA SER A 217 3.90 -15.57 6.33
C SER A 217 2.66 -14.93 5.71
N GLU A 218 1.47 -15.37 6.11
CA GLU A 218 0.21 -14.97 5.50
C GLU A 218 -0.76 -14.49 6.58
N TRP A 219 -1.46 -13.40 6.25
CA TRP A 219 -2.48 -12.83 7.12
C TRP A 219 -3.61 -13.83 7.36
N LYS A 220 -4.02 -14.00 8.62
CA LYS A 220 -5.18 -14.84 8.95
C LYS A 220 -6.45 -14.02 9.00
N ASP A 221 -7.25 -14.15 7.94
CA ASP A 221 -8.59 -13.54 7.82
C ASP A 221 -9.59 -14.03 8.88
N THR A 222 -9.28 -15.12 9.59
CA THR A 222 -10.13 -15.66 10.66
C THR A 222 -9.87 -15.02 12.02
N ASN A 223 -8.81 -14.23 12.15
CA ASN A 223 -8.57 -13.44 13.35
C ASN A 223 -9.50 -12.22 13.36
N TYR A 224 -9.90 -11.81 14.56
CA TYR A 224 -10.71 -10.60 14.70
C TYR A 224 -9.85 -9.36 14.37
N THR A 225 -10.36 -8.57 13.42
CA THR A 225 -9.80 -7.27 13.07
C THR A 225 -10.77 -6.19 13.53
N LEU A 226 -10.26 -5.27 14.34
CA LEU A 226 -10.96 -4.09 14.81
C LEU A 226 -10.76 -2.98 13.78
N ASN A 227 -11.85 -2.51 13.17
CA ASN A 227 -11.86 -1.27 12.41
C ASN A 227 -12.00 -0.09 13.38
N THR A 228 -11.24 0.98 13.13
CA THR A 228 -11.11 2.13 14.04
C THR A 228 -12.11 3.26 13.78
N ASP A 229 -12.83 3.26 12.65
CA ASP A 229 -13.71 4.36 12.21
C ASP A 229 -14.85 4.66 13.20
N SER A 230 -15.26 3.65 13.99
CA SER A 230 -16.29 3.77 15.02
C SER A 230 -15.77 3.47 16.43
N LEU A 231 -14.45 3.56 16.62
CA LEU A 231 -13.81 3.29 17.90
C LEU A 231 -14.09 4.42 18.90
N ASP A 232 -14.12 4.07 20.19
CA ASP A 232 -14.11 5.07 21.25
C ASP A 232 -12.83 5.89 21.17
N TRP A 233 -12.96 7.22 21.17
CA TRP A 233 -11.84 8.15 20.97
C TRP A 233 -10.73 7.96 22.00
N ALA A 234 -11.07 7.69 23.28
CA ALA A 234 -10.06 7.50 24.32
C ALA A 234 -9.25 6.21 24.12
N LEU A 235 -9.85 5.17 23.54
CA LEU A 235 -9.12 3.97 23.15
C LEU A 235 -8.22 4.23 21.93
N TYR A 236 -8.68 5.04 20.97
CA TYR A 236 -7.87 5.44 19.82
C TYR A 236 -6.63 6.24 20.25
N ASP A 237 -6.79 7.24 21.12
CA ASP A 237 -5.68 8.04 21.66
C ASP A 237 -4.61 7.15 22.32
N HIS A 238 -5.04 6.16 23.11
CA HIS A 238 -4.12 5.21 23.72
C HIS A 238 -3.40 4.29 22.72
N LEU A 239 -3.97 4.04 21.54
CA LEU A 239 -3.28 3.30 20.47
C LEU A 239 -2.22 4.18 19.80
N MET A 240 -2.51 5.46 19.59
CA MET A 240 -1.56 6.44 19.07
C MET A 240 -0.40 6.66 20.06
N ASP A 241 -0.68 6.88 21.34
CA ASP A 241 0.33 6.96 22.40
C ASP A 241 1.21 5.70 22.43
N PHE A 242 0.60 4.53 22.28
CA PHE A 242 1.31 3.24 22.26
C PHE A 242 2.31 3.12 21.10
N LEU A 243 1.96 3.67 19.92
CA LEU A 243 2.85 3.75 18.76
C LEU A 243 3.97 4.79 18.99
N ALA A 244 3.62 5.98 19.50
CA ALA A 244 4.57 7.05 19.78
C ALA A 244 5.63 6.62 20.81
N ASP A 245 5.23 5.94 21.89
CA ASP A 245 6.15 5.36 22.89
C ASP A 245 7.17 4.37 22.27
N ARG A 246 6.87 3.83 21.09
CA ARG A 246 7.71 2.90 20.32
C ARG A 246 8.48 3.60 19.19
N GLY A 247 8.35 4.92 19.07
CA GLY A 247 8.97 5.75 18.04
C GLY A 247 8.30 5.64 16.68
N VAL A 248 7.00 5.33 16.66
CA VAL A 248 6.15 5.49 15.48
C VAL A 248 5.23 6.68 15.78
N ASP A 249 5.77 7.88 15.57
CA ASP A 249 5.11 9.17 15.78
C ASP A 249 5.07 9.99 14.47
N ASN A 250 4.63 11.23 14.52
CA ASN A 250 4.55 12.10 13.34
C ASN A 250 5.92 12.34 12.70
N THR A 251 7.00 12.45 13.49
CA THR A 251 8.36 12.58 12.95
C THR A 251 8.78 11.31 12.18
N PHE A 252 8.44 10.13 12.70
CA PHE A 252 8.65 8.89 11.96
C PHE A 252 7.85 8.86 10.65
N ALA A 253 6.60 9.32 10.65
CA ALA A 253 5.76 9.37 9.45
C ALA A 253 6.36 10.29 8.38
N ASP A 254 6.81 11.49 8.74
CA ASP A 254 7.49 12.41 7.81
C ASP A 254 8.76 11.78 7.20
N GLU A 255 9.61 11.18 8.04
CA GLU A 255 10.83 10.51 7.57
C GLU A 255 10.50 9.30 6.67
N LEU A 256 9.39 8.61 6.91
CA LEU A 256 8.93 7.49 6.11
C LEU A 256 8.49 7.95 4.71
N VAL A 257 7.82 9.09 4.59
CA VAL A 257 7.47 9.70 3.29
C VAL A 257 8.72 10.01 2.48
N GLU A 258 9.73 10.64 3.09
CA GLU A 258 11.01 10.94 2.44
C GLU A 258 11.73 9.66 1.99
N LEU A 259 11.80 8.66 2.86
CA LEU A 259 12.41 7.37 2.55
C LEU A 259 11.67 6.67 1.40
N SER A 260 10.34 6.62 1.46
CA SER A 260 9.50 5.97 0.45
C SER A 260 9.63 6.66 -0.90
N THR A 261 9.66 7.99 -0.92
CA THR A 261 9.82 8.79 -2.13
C THR A 261 11.18 8.54 -2.78
N ALA A 262 12.25 8.46 -1.98
CA ALA A 262 13.57 8.11 -2.49
C ALA A 262 13.65 6.67 -3.04
N LEU A 263 12.99 5.72 -2.38
CA LEU A 263 12.90 4.32 -2.84
C LEU A 263 12.10 4.19 -4.13
N GLU A 264 10.96 4.87 -4.22
CA GLU A 264 10.11 4.90 -5.42
C GLU A 264 10.91 5.40 -6.62
N HIS A 265 11.58 6.55 -6.49
CA HIS A 265 12.32 7.14 -7.60
C HIS A 265 13.48 6.25 -8.05
N GLN A 266 14.17 5.60 -7.10
CA GLN A 266 15.25 4.66 -7.40
C GLN A 266 14.73 3.43 -8.16
N GLU A 267 13.61 2.85 -7.74
CA GLU A 267 13.00 1.70 -8.40
C GLU A 267 12.38 2.08 -9.75
N TYR A 268 11.86 3.30 -9.91
CA TYR A 268 11.39 3.80 -11.20
C TYR A 268 12.52 3.89 -12.23
N ILE A 269 13.68 4.44 -11.85
CA ILE A 269 14.86 4.47 -12.72
C ILE A 269 15.29 3.05 -13.10
N THR A 270 15.31 2.13 -12.13
CA THR A 270 15.66 0.72 -12.36
C THR A 270 14.66 0.05 -13.32
N PHE A 271 13.37 0.32 -13.16
CA PHE A 271 12.32 -0.13 -14.06
C PHE A 271 12.52 0.38 -15.50
N LEU A 272 12.87 1.66 -15.68
CA LEU A 272 13.17 2.21 -17.01
C LEU A 272 14.39 1.54 -17.66
N GLU A 273 15.43 1.23 -16.87
CA GLU A 273 16.61 0.51 -17.33
C GLU A 273 16.27 -0.92 -17.78
N ASP A 274 15.48 -1.64 -16.99
CA ASP A 274 15.01 -2.99 -17.29
C ASP A 274 14.09 -3.00 -18.51
N LEU A 275 13.16 -2.04 -18.60
CA LEU A 275 12.26 -1.88 -19.75
C LEU A 275 13.06 -1.61 -21.03
N LYS A 276 14.05 -0.72 -20.97
CA LYS A 276 14.96 -0.46 -22.08
C LYS A 276 15.74 -1.72 -22.47
N SER A 277 16.25 -2.46 -21.49
CA SER A 277 16.97 -3.71 -21.73
C SER A 277 16.06 -4.75 -22.40
N PHE A 278 14.83 -4.89 -21.93
CA PHE A 278 13.82 -5.78 -22.49
C PHE A 278 13.49 -5.46 -23.95
N ILE A 279 13.25 -4.19 -24.28
CA ILE A 279 12.93 -3.76 -25.65
C ILE A 279 14.15 -3.93 -26.58
N LYS A 280 15.36 -3.70 -26.06
CA LYS A 280 16.60 -3.82 -26.82
C LYS A 280 16.99 -5.27 -27.09
N ASN A 281 16.69 -6.19 -26.17
CA ASN A 281 17.14 -7.59 -26.25
C ASN A 281 16.22 -8.45 -27.13
N GLN A 282 16.85 -9.37 -27.88
CA GLN A 282 16.22 -10.37 -28.75
C GLN A 282 16.31 -11.76 -28.14
#